data_AF-A0AAD7ETD0-F1
#
_entry.id   AF-A0AAD7ETD0-F1
#
_cell.length_a   1.000
_cell.length_b   1.000
_cell.length_c   1.000
_cell.angle_alpha   90.00
_cell.angle_beta   90.00
_cell.angle_gamma   90.00
#
_symmetry.space_group_name_H-M   'P 1'
#
loop_
_entity.id
_entity.type
_entity.pdbx_description
1 polymer ?
#
loop_
_entity_poly.entity_id
_entity_poly.type
_entity_poly.pdbx_seq_one_letter_code
_entity_poly.pdbx_strand_id
1 'polypeptide(L)'
;MLEEANATMVLQNMGLNKMNEALHQQEEKATTDRAKLFKGKAQCLSSDEFYQQVLEMEEGWVAKEAGKEAKKAAREQRKELKEQLEREWAAMKERHAAEVEIWSVECSKLVAEGVKKKDLPPKPKLGKKPTIPVVDDEDDDLEDEVMDDSNV
;
A
#
# COMPACT_ATOMS: atom_id res chain seq x y z
N MET A 1 -36.21 4.35 14.47
CA MET A 1 -36.41 3.15 13.62
C MET A 1 -35.37 2.98 12.50
N LEU A 2 -35.09 3.95 11.62
CA LEU A 2 -34.05 3.77 10.57
C LEU A 2 -32.62 3.72 11.13
N GLU A 3 -32.32 4.58 12.10
CA GLU A 3 -30.98 4.67 12.72
C GLU A 3 -30.66 3.44 13.60
N GLU A 4 -31.65 2.90 14.30
CA GLU A 4 -31.50 1.70 15.12
C GLU A 4 -31.25 0.46 14.26
N ALA A 5 -31.95 0.32 13.13
CA ALA A 5 -31.72 -0.76 12.17
C ALA A 5 -30.30 -0.68 11.57
N ASN A 6 -29.85 0.53 11.21
CA ASN A 6 -28.49 0.74 10.71
C ASN A 6 -27.43 0.41 11.76
N ALA A 7 -27.66 0.78 13.03
CA ALA A 7 -26.76 0.44 14.13
C ALA A 7 -26.65 -1.08 14.35
N THR A 8 -27.78 -1.81 14.29
CA THR A 8 -27.76 -3.28 14.40
C THR A 8 -27.03 -3.95 13.24
N MET A 9 -27.17 -3.42 12.02
CA MET A 9 -26.47 -3.95 10.84
C MET A 9 -24.95 -3.77 10.95
N VAL A 10 -24.49 -2.61 11.43
CA VAL A 10 -23.06 -2.36 11.65
C VAL A 10 -22.49 -3.34 12.69
N LEU A 11 -23.19 -3.55 13.81
CA LEU A 11 -22.76 -4.49 14.85
C LEU A 11 -22.69 -5.94 14.32
N GLN A 12 -23.65 -6.35 13.50
CA GLN A 12 -23.64 -7.68 12.87
C GLN A 12 -22.47 -7.82 11.89
N ASN A 13 -22.23 -6.82 11.05
CA ASN A 13 -21.11 -6.83 10.10
C ASN A 13 -19.76 -6.90 10.83
N MET A 14 -19.58 -6.14 11.92
CA MET A 14 -18.38 -6.22 12.75
C MET A 14 -18.20 -7.62 13.37
N GLY A 15 -19.30 -8.22 13.85
CA GLY A 15 -19.28 -9.59 14.39
C GLY A 15 -18.90 -10.63 13.34
N LEU A 16 -19.43 -10.51 12.12
CA LEU A 16 -19.10 -11.39 11.00
C LEU A 16 -17.64 -11.24 10.57
N ASN A 17 -17.12 -10.01 10.46
CA ASN A 17 -15.71 -9.77 10.14
C ASN A 17 -14.79 -10.44 11.16
N LYS A 18 -15.06 -10.25 12.46
CA LYS A 18 -14.27 -10.88 13.52
C LYS A 18 -14.35 -12.41 13.50
N MET A 19 -15.52 -12.98 13.17
CA MET A 19 -15.66 -14.42 13.01
C MET A 19 -14.89 -14.94 11.79
N ASN A 20 -14.93 -14.22 10.68
CA ASN A 20 -14.17 -14.55 9.47
C ASN A 20 -12.67 -14.48 9.72
N GLU A 21 -12.17 -13.44 10.40
CA GLU A 21 -10.76 -13.32 10.80
C GLU A 21 -10.32 -14.49 11.69
N ALA A 22 -11.13 -14.84 12.71
CA ALA A 22 -10.82 -15.97 13.58
C ALA A 22 -10.81 -17.31 12.82
N LEU A 23 -11.72 -17.48 11.87
CA LEU A 23 -11.79 -18.66 11.02
C LEU A 23 -10.57 -18.72 10.08
N HIS A 24 -10.20 -17.61 9.45
CA HIS A 24 -8.97 -17.50 8.66
C HIS A 24 -7.73 -17.86 9.49
N GLN A 25 -7.56 -17.30 10.69
CA GLN A 25 -6.44 -17.64 11.56
C GLN A 25 -6.41 -19.14 11.95
N GLN A 26 -7.58 -19.77 12.06
CA GLN A 26 -7.69 -21.19 12.40
C GLN A 26 -7.43 -22.12 11.20
N GLU A 27 -7.86 -21.74 10.00
CA GLU A 27 -7.65 -22.48 8.75
C GLU A 27 -6.23 -22.28 8.23
N GLU A 28 -5.76 -21.04 8.23
CA GLU A 28 -4.40 -20.63 7.89
C GLU A 28 -3.48 -20.68 9.12
N LYS A 29 -3.61 -21.71 9.97
CA LYS A 29 -2.64 -21.94 11.04
C LYS A 29 -1.25 -21.92 10.41
N ALA A 30 -0.50 -20.87 10.71
CA ALA A 30 0.80 -20.63 10.12
C ALA A 30 1.59 -21.93 10.16
N THR A 31 1.91 -22.48 8.98
CA THR A 31 2.87 -23.57 8.92
C THR A 31 4.15 -22.97 9.47
N THR A 32 4.49 -23.35 10.70
CA THR A 32 5.70 -22.86 11.35
C THR A 32 6.85 -22.95 10.36
N ASP A 33 7.47 -21.80 10.05
CA ASP A 33 8.59 -21.67 9.08
C ASP A 33 9.87 -22.37 9.58
N ARG A 34 9.73 -23.19 10.62
CA ARG A 34 10.73 -24.15 11.05
C ARG A 34 10.95 -25.13 9.91
N ALA A 35 12.21 -25.35 9.57
CA ALA A 35 12.68 -26.40 8.67
C ALA A 35 12.00 -27.75 9.00
N LYS A 36 10.91 -28.06 8.31
CA LYS A 36 10.25 -29.37 8.39
C LYS A 36 10.76 -30.19 7.23
N LEU A 37 11.83 -30.94 7.50
CA LEU A 37 12.30 -31.96 6.58
C LEU A 37 11.21 -33.02 6.32
N PHE A 38 10.41 -33.31 7.34
CA PHE A 38 9.36 -34.33 7.29
C PHE A 38 7.98 -33.69 7.15
N LYS A 39 7.18 -34.18 6.19
CA LYS A 39 5.81 -33.73 5.93
C LYS A 39 4.79 -34.35 6.90
N GLY A 40 5.20 -35.34 7.71
CA GLY A 40 4.33 -36.05 8.64
C GLY A 40 5.10 -36.81 9.73
N LYS A 41 4.37 -37.63 10.51
CA LYS A 41 4.97 -38.48 11.55
C LYS A 41 5.43 -39.81 10.94
N ALA A 42 6.55 -40.34 11.43
CA ALA A 42 7.07 -41.66 11.08
C ALA A 42 7.40 -41.87 9.59
N GLN A 43 8.00 -40.88 8.93
CA GLN A 43 8.62 -41.07 7.61
C GLN A 43 10.01 -41.73 7.77
N CYS A 44 10.23 -42.83 7.06
CA CYS A 44 11.55 -43.43 6.87
C CYS A 44 12.03 -43.03 5.47
N LEU A 45 13.05 -42.18 5.41
CA LEU A 45 13.70 -41.80 4.16
C LEU A 45 14.93 -42.66 3.95
N SER A 46 15.18 -43.04 2.70
CA SER A 46 16.50 -43.52 2.30
C SER A 46 17.53 -42.39 2.39
N SER A 47 18.82 -42.75 2.40
CA SER A 47 19.91 -41.76 2.47
C SER A 47 19.78 -40.71 1.36
N ASP A 48 19.50 -41.13 0.13
CA ASP A 48 19.43 -40.22 -1.02
C ASP A 48 18.22 -39.28 -0.96
N GLU A 49 17.05 -39.80 -0.53
CA GLU A 49 15.83 -38.99 -0.36
C GLU A 49 15.99 -37.93 0.74
N PHE A 50 16.72 -38.25 1.81
CA PHE A 50 17.05 -37.28 2.85
C PHE A 50 17.89 -36.13 2.30
N TYR A 51 18.95 -36.43 1.54
CA TYR A 51 19.80 -35.40 0.95
C TYR A 51 19.05 -34.52 -0.05
N GLN A 52 18.16 -35.11 -0.86
CA GLN A 52 17.32 -34.34 -1.79
C GLN A 52 16.40 -33.36 -1.05
N GLN A 53 15.76 -33.78 0.04
CA GLN A 53 14.89 -32.89 0.82
C GLN A 53 15.65 -31.77 1.52
N VAL A 54 16.89 -32.01 1.97
CA VAL A 54 17.75 -30.95 2.52
C VAL A 54 18.07 -29.92 1.44
N LEU A 55 18.44 -30.36 0.23
CA LEU A 55 18.74 -29.47 -0.89
C LEU A 55 17.52 -28.65 -1.31
N GLU A 56 16.35 -29.28 -1.49
CA GLU A 56 15.10 -28.58 -1.82
C GLU A 56 14.74 -27.53 -0.77
N MET A 57 14.98 -27.85 0.51
CA MET A 57 14.76 -26.90 1.59
C MET A 57 15.72 -25.73 1.47
N GLU A 58 17.03 -25.96 1.37
CA GLU A 58 18.03 -24.89 1.24
C GLU A 58 17.74 -23.97 0.04
N GLU A 59 17.42 -24.54 -1.12
CA GLU A 59 16.99 -23.78 -2.31
C GLU A 59 15.74 -22.94 -2.04
N GLY A 60 14.75 -23.51 -1.33
CA GLY A 60 13.54 -22.79 -0.93
C GLY A 60 13.82 -21.62 0.01
N TRP A 61 14.79 -21.74 0.93
CA TRP A 61 15.21 -20.65 1.82
C TRP A 61 15.89 -19.53 1.04
N VAL A 62 16.83 -19.89 0.15
CA VAL A 62 17.51 -18.90 -0.71
C VAL A 62 16.51 -18.16 -1.60
N ALA A 63 15.55 -18.88 -2.19
CA ALA A 63 14.50 -18.27 -3.01
C ALA A 63 13.59 -17.34 -2.20
N LYS A 64 13.22 -17.72 -0.96
CA LYS A 64 12.45 -16.86 -0.04
C LYS A 64 13.21 -15.60 0.35
N GLU A 65 14.49 -15.71 0.70
CA GLU A 65 15.32 -14.55 1.05
C GLU A 65 15.49 -13.61 -0.14
N ALA A 66 15.82 -14.14 -1.32
CA ALA A 66 15.89 -13.36 -2.55
C ALA A 66 14.55 -12.67 -2.88
N GLY A 67 13.43 -13.36 -2.66
CA GLY A 67 12.09 -12.78 -2.81
C GLY A 67 11.81 -11.64 -1.84
N LYS A 68 12.22 -11.76 -0.57
CA LYS A 68 12.11 -10.70 0.44
C LYS A 68 12.95 -9.49 0.07
N GLU A 69 14.19 -9.70 -0.38
CA GLU A 69 15.06 -8.61 -0.83
C GLU A 69 14.50 -7.89 -2.06
N ALA A 70 14.00 -8.63 -3.05
CA ALA A 70 13.37 -8.06 -4.23
C ALA A 70 12.11 -7.24 -3.86
N LYS A 71 11.24 -7.78 -2.99
CA LYS A 71 10.06 -7.03 -2.49
C LYS A 71 10.46 -5.77 -1.74
N LYS A 72 11.51 -5.83 -0.91
CA LYS A 72 12.01 -4.65 -0.18
C LYS A 72 12.55 -3.59 -1.14
N ALA A 73 13.36 -3.99 -2.11
CA ALA A 73 13.89 -3.07 -3.13
C ALA A 73 12.76 -2.40 -3.95
N ALA A 74 11.73 -3.17 -4.35
CA ALA A 74 10.57 -2.63 -5.04
C ALA A 74 9.79 -1.61 -4.19
N ARG A 75 9.59 -1.89 -2.89
CA ARG A 75 8.96 -0.96 -1.94
C ARG A 75 9.76 0.33 -1.80
N GLU A 76 11.08 0.24 -1.67
CA GLU A 76 11.97 1.40 -1.57
C GLU A 76 11.91 2.26 -2.85
N GLN A 77 12.00 1.65 -4.03
CA GLN A 77 11.87 2.35 -5.31
C GLN A 77 10.50 3.06 -5.44
N ARG A 78 9.41 2.39 -5.07
CA ARG A 78 8.06 2.98 -5.10
C ARG A 78 7.96 4.18 -4.15
N LYS A 79 8.56 4.08 -2.96
CA LYS A 79 8.61 5.19 -1.99
C LYS A 79 9.37 6.38 -2.56
N GLU A 80 10.54 6.16 -3.13
CA GLU A 80 11.36 7.21 -3.75
C GLU A 80 10.61 7.92 -4.89
N LEU A 81 9.95 7.15 -5.77
CA LEU A 81 9.13 7.71 -6.84
C LEU A 81 7.97 8.55 -6.29
N LYS A 82 7.28 8.06 -5.25
CA LYS A 82 6.19 8.80 -4.60
C LYS A 82 6.68 10.14 -4.04
N GLU A 83 7.82 10.14 -3.36
CA GLU A 83 8.42 11.36 -2.80
C GLU A 83 8.85 12.35 -3.89
N GLN A 84 9.39 11.87 -5.01
CA GLN A 84 9.75 12.71 -6.15
C GLN A 84 8.51 13.39 -6.76
N LEU A 85 7.44 12.63 -7.03
CA LEU A 85 6.19 13.19 -7.56
C LEU A 85 5.51 14.15 -6.60
N GLU A 86 5.60 13.91 -5.29
CA GLU A 86 5.09 14.84 -4.28
C GLU A 86 5.87 16.15 -4.25
N ARG A 87 7.20 16.11 -4.37
CA ARG A 87 8.05 17.30 -4.50
C ARG A 87 7.71 18.10 -5.76
N GLU A 88 7.58 17.43 -6.91
CA GLU A 88 7.17 18.08 -8.17
C GLU A 88 5.80 18.71 -8.06
N TRP A 89 4.84 18.02 -7.42
CA TRP A 89 3.50 18.55 -7.21
C TRP A 89 3.48 19.76 -6.28
N ALA A 90 4.30 19.75 -5.22
CA ALA A 90 4.47 20.91 -4.34
C ALA A 90 5.02 22.12 -5.10
N ALA A 91 6.05 21.92 -5.93
CA ALA A 91 6.62 22.96 -6.78
C ALA A 91 5.59 23.52 -7.79
N MET A 92 4.76 22.64 -8.37
CA MET A 92 3.68 23.08 -9.28
C MET A 92 2.64 23.94 -8.56
N LYS A 93 2.26 23.57 -7.34
CA LYS A 93 1.34 24.35 -6.50
C LYS A 93 1.90 25.72 -6.15
N GLU A 94 3.18 25.79 -5.80
CA GLU A 94 3.85 27.04 -5.46
C GLU A 94 3.88 28.00 -6.65
N ARG A 95 4.28 27.51 -7.83
CA ARG A 95 4.27 28.30 -9.07
C ARG A 95 2.86 28.79 -9.41
N HIS A 96 1.87 27.92 -9.32
CA HIS A 96 0.48 28.30 -9.56
C HIS A 96 -0.02 29.32 -8.55
N ALA A 97 0.38 29.24 -7.28
CA ALA A 97 0.01 30.23 -6.28
C ALA A 97 0.56 31.62 -6.65
N ALA A 98 1.82 31.70 -7.07
CA ALA A 98 2.41 32.94 -7.57
C ALA A 98 1.71 33.47 -8.83
N GLU A 99 1.39 32.60 -9.80
CA GLU A 99 0.64 32.97 -11.00
C GLU A 99 -0.77 33.50 -10.67
N VAL A 100 -1.46 32.87 -9.72
CA VAL A 100 -2.79 33.33 -9.28
C VAL A 100 -2.69 34.67 -8.54
N GLU A 101 -1.64 34.89 -7.76
CA GLU A 101 -1.42 36.18 -7.10
C GLU A 101 -1.24 37.30 -8.14
N ILE A 102 -0.34 37.11 -9.10
CA ILE A 102 -0.11 38.05 -10.20
C ILE A 102 -1.42 38.31 -10.97
N TRP A 103 -2.12 37.24 -11.37
CA TRP A 103 -3.42 37.33 -12.05
C TRP A 103 -4.45 38.10 -11.23
N SER A 104 -4.49 37.90 -9.90
CA SER A 104 -5.44 38.58 -9.02
C SER A 104 -5.16 40.08 -8.90
N VAL A 105 -3.88 40.46 -8.88
CA VAL A 105 -3.44 41.86 -8.89
C VAL A 105 -3.82 42.51 -10.22
N GLU A 106 -3.55 41.85 -11.34
CA GLU A 106 -3.92 42.34 -12.68
C GLU A 106 -5.43 42.50 -12.83
N CYS A 107 -6.22 41.49 -12.43
CA CYS A 107 -7.67 41.58 -12.46
C CYS A 107 -8.20 42.72 -11.58
N SER A 108 -7.61 42.93 -10.40
CA SER A 108 -8.01 44.03 -9.52
C SER A 108 -7.76 45.41 -10.16
N LYS A 109 -6.64 45.57 -10.89
CA LYS A 109 -6.35 46.79 -11.66
C LYS A 109 -7.37 47.00 -12.79
N LEU A 110 -7.65 45.97 -13.59
CA LEU A 110 -8.61 46.05 -14.69
C LEU A 110 -10.04 46.37 -14.19
N VAL A 111 -10.43 45.80 -13.04
CA VAL A 111 -11.71 46.14 -12.42
C VAL A 111 -11.76 47.61 -11.98
N ALA A 112 -10.67 48.14 -11.42
CA ALA A 112 -10.58 49.55 -11.04
C ALA A 112 -10.63 50.48 -12.27
N GLU A 113 -10.12 50.04 -13.41
CA GLU A 113 -10.20 50.72 -14.71
C GLU A 113 -11.59 50.61 -15.38
N GLY A 114 -12.54 49.89 -14.77
CA GLY A 114 -13.91 49.77 -15.25
C GLY A 114 -14.13 48.66 -16.28
N VAL A 115 -13.17 47.74 -16.46
CA VAL A 115 -13.32 46.56 -17.31
C VAL A 115 -14.42 45.66 -16.75
N LYS A 116 -15.33 45.20 -17.62
CA LYS A 116 -16.41 44.30 -17.22
C LYS A 116 -15.82 42.94 -16.84
N LYS A 117 -16.41 42.29 -15.84
CA LYS A 117 -15.97 40.97 -15.36
C LYS A 117 -15.89 39.88 -16.43
N LYS A 118 -16.67 39.99 -17.51
CA LYS A 118 -16.68 39.04 -18.64
C LYS A 118 -15.43 39.15 -19.52
N ASP A 119 -14.77 40.29 -19.49
CA ASP A 119 -13.62 40.62 -20.32
C ASP A 119 -12.29 40.50 -19.55
N LEU A 120 -12.35 40.02 -18.29
CA LEU A 120 -11.16 39.75 -17.49
C LEU A 120 -10.42 38.50 -17.99
N PRO A 121 -9.09 38.45 -17.88
CA PRO A 121 -8.32 37.28 -18.24
C PRO A 121 -8.79 36.07 -17.43
N PRO A 122 -8.86 34.87 -18.04
CA PRO A 122 -9.28 33.66 -17.34
C PRO A 122 -8.28 33.31 -16.22
N LYS A 123 -8.80 32.75 -15.12
CA LYS A 123 -7.97 32.31 -14.00
C LYS A 123 -6.98 31.21 -14.46
N PRO A 124 -5.71 31.27 -14.04
CA PRO A 124 -4.75 30.17 -14.22
C PRO A 124 -5.31 28.85 -13.70
N LYS A 125 -4.99 27.75 -14.39
CA LYS A 125 -5.45 26.41 -14.04
C LYS A 125 -4.28 25.57 -13.56
N LEU A 126 -4.45 24.91 -12.41
CA LEU A 126 -3.49 23.93 -11.94
C LEU A 126 -3.59 22.66 -12.80
N GLY A 127 -2.44 22.14 -13.22
CA GLY A 127 -2.35 20.86 -13.92
C GLY A 127 -2.83 19.69 -13.07
N LYS A 128 -2.91 18.49 -13.67
CA LYS A 128 -3.20 17.26 -12.92
C LYS A 128 -2.01 16.87 -12.05
N LYS A 129 -2.28 16.26 -10.90
CA LYS A 129 -1.24 15.70 -10.04
C LYS A 129 -0.49 14.59 -10.80
N PRO A 130 0.86 14.59 -10.80
CA PRO A 130 1.64 13.47 -11.31
C PRO A 130 1.29 12.17 -10.56
N THR A 131 1.14 11.06 -11.29
CA THR A 131 0.73 9.76 -10.73
C THR A 131 1.75 8.70 -11.14
N ILE A 132 2.10 7.81 -10.22
CA ILE A 132 2.92 6.64 -10.54
C ILE A 132 2.06 5.73 -11.44
N PRO A 133 2.57 5.26 -12.60
CA PRO A 133 1.86 4.26 -13.37
C PRO A 133 1.55 3.05 -12.47
N VAL A 134 0.28 2.62 -12.45
CA VAL A 134 -0.13 1.43 -11.72
C VAL A 134 0.55 0.25 -12.39
N VAL A 135 1.58 -0.28 -11.73
CA VAL A 135 1.99 -1.66 -11.95
C VAL A 135 1.03 -2.44 -11.05
N ASP A 136 0.15 -3.24 -11.67
CA ASP A 136 -0.77 -4.15 -10.96
C ASP A 136 0.06 -5.23 -10.25
N ASP A 137 0.66 -4.88 -9.12
CA ASP A 137 1.14 -5.85 -8.15
C ASP A 137 0.15 -5.83 -6.99
N GLU A 138 -0.73 -6.82 -7.01
CA GLU A 138 -1.59 -7.22 -5.90
C GLU A 138 -0.72 -7.43 -4.66
N ASP A 139 -0.62 -6.43 -3.78
CA ASP A 139 -0.13 -6.57 -2.39
C ASP A 139 -0.34 -5.19 -1.71
N ASP A 140 -1.60 -4.75 -1.67
CA ASP A 140 -2.06 -3.74 -0.71
C ASP A 140 -2.09 -4.44 0.67
N ASP A 141 -1.32 -3.89 1.61
CA ASP A 141 -1.52 -3.99 3.06
C ASP A 141 -1.63 -5.40 3.70
N LEU A 142 -0.55 -6.18 3.64
CA LEU A 142 -0.19 -7.03 4.79
C LEU A 142 0.93 -6.33 5.57
N GLU A 143 0.51 -5.54 6.57
CA GLU A 143 1.33 -5.26 7.75
C GLU A 143 1.73 -6.62 8.36
N ASP A 144 2.91 -7.12 7.99
CA ASP A 144 3.60 -8.18 8.72
C ASP A 144 3.99 -7.59 10.09
N GLU A 145 3.01 -7.44 10.99
CA GLU A 145 3.25 -7.41 12.42
C GLU A 145 3.82 -8.79 12.79
N VAL A 146 5.13 -8.93 12.64
CA VAL A 146 5.90 -9.90 13.40
C VAL A 146 5.78 -9.55 14.88
N MET A 147 4.65 -9.93 15.50
CA MET A 147 4.58 -10.10 16.94
C MET A 147 5.51 -11.26 17.28
N ASP A 148 6.72 -10.91 17.68
CA ASP A 148 7.60 -11.72 18.51
C ASP A 148 6.88 -11.97 19.84
N ASP A 149 5.98 -12.96 19.87
CA ASP A 149 5.39 -13.44 21.11
C ASP A 149 6.33 -14.49 21.73
N SER A 150 7.52 -14.00 22.11
CA SER A 150 8.37 -14.64 23.08
C SER A 150 7.84 -14.33 24.49
N ASN A 151 6.73 -14.96 24.90
CA ASN A 151 6.48 -15.13 26.33
C ASN A 151 5.60 -16.35 26.69
N VAL A 152 6.22 -17.21 27.52
CA VAL A 152 5.68 -18.35 28.32
C VAL A 152 5.60 -19.71 27.63
#